data_AF-A0A945PGB8-F1
#
_entry.id   AF-A0A945PGB8-F1
#
_cell.length_a   1.000
_cell.length_b   1.000
_cell.length_c   1.000
_cell.angle_alpha   90.00
_cell.angle_beta   90.00
_cell.angle_gamma   90.00
#
_symmetry.space_group_name_H-M   'P 1'
#
loop_
_entity.id
_entity.type
_entity.pdbx_description
1 polymer ?
#
loop_
_entity_poly.entity_id
_entity_poly.type
_entity_poly.pdbx_seq_one_letter_code
_entity_poly.pdbx_strand_id
1 'polypeptide(L)'
;MAGGNLSPRQKMINMMYLVLTALLALNVSKEVLNSFFEVNNGITRTTTNFNAKNGDTYAAFDAAAEVNPVKAGPYREQAYKIKQEADKLVASLQEMKYNLVLKADKKVYLGSESEIKDEEGDLIDGKSIVLTWDLLSDQQKLMNIGALTNKDDRHASGDLFYNSKRKNNIATDLKIDLSSYKNSLISIADGNESLIASINETCNYEDKKIKGKKQLWEEYNFYDMPSVGALTLLSKMQSDVRNTEADIINMLRENIDAGSLKFTSAEGIQIPNSNFVLKGDSFRAQIFIAAKDTTQAPIIYVGEFDSLGGGKYEMVGDDYETVKVVNGKGIFAKRALSEGVQKWGGLIAMKTDNGTKIYPFRGEYLVAAKTAVVSPTNMNILYLEVDNPLKISVPGYTAGVISAVINNGKVSVVKKSLGEY
;
A
#
# COMPACT_ATOMS: atom_id res chain seq x y z
N MET A 1 -1.82 -60.90 26.34
CA MET A 1 -1.42 -62.05 25.48
C MET A 1 -0.08 -62.64 25.93
N ALA A 2 -0.06 -63.22 27.14
CA ALA A 2 1.03 -64.06 27.68
C ALA A 2 0.45 -65.00 28.77
N GLY A 3 -0.83 -65.37 28.63
CA GLY A 3 -1.62 -66.04 29.67
C GLY A 3 -1.89 -67.51 29.36
N GLY A 4 -0.86 -68.25 28.93
CA GLY A 4 -0.94 -69.70 28.73
C GLY A 4 0.43 -70.34 28.95
N ASN A 5 0.46 -71.59 29.40
CA ASN A 5 1.66 -72.42 29.61
C ASN A 5 2.35 -72.75 28.27
N LEU A 6 2.87 -71.72 27.60
CA LEU A 6 3.68 -71.83 26.39
C LEU A 6 5.09 -72.30 26.78
N SER A 7 5.64 -73.21 25.97
CA SER A 7 7.02 -73.68 26.15
C SER A 7 8.01 -72.50 26.09
N PRO A 8 9.15 -72.55 26.81
CA PRO A 8 10.15 -71.47 26.80
C PRO A 8 10.60 -71.06 25.38
N ARG A 9 10.65 -72.02 24.44
CA ARG A 9 10.94 -71.78 23.02
C ARG A 9 9.85 -70.93 22.34
N GLN A 10 8.58 -71.21 22.58
CA GLN A 10 7.47 -70.41 22.03
C GLN A 10 7.38 -69.02 22.66
N LYS A 11 7.77 -68.87 23.94
CA LYS A 11 7.88 -67.55 24.57
C LYS A 11 8.97 -66.70 23.92
N MET A 12 10.14 -67.29 23.60
CA MET A 12 11.19 -66.59 22.85
C MET A 12 10.76 -66.23 21.43
N ILE A 13 10.08 -67.14 20.73
CA ILE A 13 9.57 -66.85 19.38
C ILE A 13 8.53 -65.73 19.41
N ASN A 14 7.59 -65.76 20.36
CA ASN A 14 6.55 -64.71 20.47
C ASN A 14 7.16 -63.36 20.90
N MET A 15 8.16 -63.35 21.77
CA MET A 15 8.93 -62.15 22.11
C MET A 15 9.66 -61.60 20.87
N MET A 16 10.29 -62.47 20.07
CA MET A 16 10.98 -62.06 18.85
C MET A 16 10.02 -61.51 17.80
N TYR A 17 8.84 -62.12 17.63
CA TYR A 17 7.79 -61.60 16.76
C TYR A 17 7.24 -60.26 17.26
N LEU A 18 7.05 -60.08 18.56
CA LEU A 18 6.65 -58.79 19.14
C LEU A 18 7.72 -57.71 18.91
N VAL A 19 8.99 -58.03 19.11
CA VAL A 19 10.10 -57.11 18.87
C VAL A 19 10.22 -56.78 17.39
N LEU A 20 10.11 -57.76 16.50
CA LEU A 20 10.19 -57.55 15.04
C LEU A 20 8.98 -56.77 14.50
N THR A 21 7.78 -57.08 14.99
CA THR A 21 6.56 -56.33 14.65
C THR A 21 6.62 -54.90 15.20
N ALA A 22 7.15 -54.71 16.41
CA ALA A 22 7.37 -53.38 16.97
C ALA A 22 8.42 -52.60 16.18
N LEU A 23 9.53 -53.23 15.74
CA LEU A 23 10.54 -52.60 14.89
C LEU A 23 10.00 -52.21 13.51
N LEU A 24 9.21 -53.09 12.88
CA LEU A 24 8.53 -52.79 11.61
C LEU A 24 7.50 -51.67 11.78
N ALA A 25 6.78 -51.64 12.89
CA ALA A 25 5.80 -50.59 13.18
C ALA A 25 6.45 -49.23 13.56
N LEU A 26 7.70 -49.23 14.02
CA LEU A 26 8.45 -48.02 14.38
C LEU A 26 9.09 -47.36 13.15
N ASN A 27 9.33 -48.13 12.09
CA ASN A 27 9.82 -47.61 10.81
C ASN A 27 8.67 -47.06 9.98
N VAL A 28 8.75 -45.77 9.64
CA VAL A 28 7.81 -45.12 8.72
C VAL A 28 8.07 -45.61 7.29
N SER A 29 7.02 -45.76 6.47
CA SER A 29 7.20 -46.21 5.09
C SER A 29 7.97 -45.17 4.26
N LYS A 30 8.81 -45.65 3.33
CA LYS A 30 9.61 -44.79 2.44
C LYS A 30 8.72 -43.86 1.59
N GLU A 31 7.55 -44.33 1.19
CA GLU A 31 6.56 -43.56 0.44
C GLU A 31 6.06 -42.35 1.23
N VAL A 32 5.73 -42.53 2.53
CA VAL A 32 5.29 -41.44 3.40
C VAL A 32 6.40 -40.39 3.55
N LEU A 33 7.65 -40.82 3.74
CA LEU A 33 8.79 -39.91 3.83
C LEU A 33 9.04 -39.15 2.51
N ASN A 34 8.82 -39.79 1.37
CA ASN A 34 8.88 -39.12 0.07
C ASN A 34 7.77 -38.08 -0.09
N SER A 35 6.53 -38.38 0.28
CA SER A 35 5.43 -37.42 0.26
C SER A 35 5.69 -36.22 1.17
N PHE A 36 6.33 -36.40 2.32
CA PHE A 36 6.76 -35.29 3.17
C PHE A 36 7.77 -34.39 2.46
N PHE A 37 8.71 -34.96 1.70
CA PHE A 37 9.66 -34.19 0.91
C PHE A 37 8.99 -33.43 -0.25
N GLU A 38 7.97 -34.01 -0.89
CA GLU A 38 7.15 -33.30 -1.89
C GLU A 38 6.41 -32.11 -1.29
N VAL A 39 5.84 -32.27 -0.09
CA VAL A 39 5.23 -31.16 0.66
C VAL A 39 6.26 -30.07 0.95
N ASN A 40 7.49 -30.42 1.34
CA ASN A 40 8.58 -29.45 1.52
C ASN A 40 8.85 -28.65 0.24
N ASN A 41 8.88 -29.31 -0.91
CA ASN A 41 9.10 -28.64 -2.20
C ASN A 41 7.97 -27.67 -2.53
N GLY A 42 6.72 -28.06 -2.24
CA GLY A 42 5.55 -27.20 -2.37
C GLY A 42 5.61 -25.94 -1.49
N ILE A 43 6.03 -26.11 -0.23
CA ILE A 43 6.23 -24.99 0.71
C ILE A 43 7.35 -24.08 0.21
N THR A 44 8.48 -24.66 -0.21
CA THR A 44 9.64 -23.91 -0.71
C THR A 44 9.26 -23.05 -1.94
N ARG A 45 8.49 -23.61 -2.88
CA ARG A 45 7.95 -22.87 -4.03
C ARG A 45 7.03 -21.73 -3.61
N THR A 46 6.22 -21.96 -2.58
CA THR A 46 5.35 -20.92 -2.02
C THR A 46 6.18 -19.81 -1.37
N THR A 47 7.22 -20.16 -0.62
CA THR A 47 8.15 -19.20 -0.01
C THR A 47 8.88 -18.36 -1.06
N THR A 48 9.33 -18.94 -2.18
CA THR A 48 9.94 -18.17 -3.27
C THR A 48 8.96 -17.19 -3.90
N ASN A 49 7.70 -17.58 -4.04
CA ASN A 49 6.65 -16.70 -4.57
C ASN A 49 6.35 -15.53 -3.63
N PHE A 50 6.28 -15.78 -2.31
CA PHE A 50 6.13 -14.72 -1.32
C PHE A 50 7.32 -13.77 -1.34
N ASN A 51 8.55 -14.28 -1.42
CA ASN A 51 9.73 -13.43 -1.49
C ASN A 51 9.72 -12.51 -2.74
N ALA A 52 9.34 -13.04 -3.91
CA ALA A 52 9.19 -12.24 -5.12
C ALA A 52 8.11 -11.14 -4.97
N LYS A 53 6.93 -11.50 -4.46
CA LYS A 53 5.84 -10.54 -4.21
C LYS A 53 6.23 -9.48 -3.18
N ASN A 54 6.92 -9.86 -2.12
CA ASN A 54 7.40 -8.92 -1.11
C ASN A 54 8.39 -7.94 -1.76
N GLY A 55 9.26 -8.42 -2.65
CA GLY A 55 10.14 -7.61 -3.49
C GLY A 55 9.40 -6.54 -4.29
N ASP A 56 8.31 -6.90 -4.98
CA ASP A 56 7.48 -5.95 -5.72
C ASP A 56 6.84 -4.90 -4.80
N THR A 57 6.36 -5.32 -3.63
CA THR A 57 5.78 -4.40 -2.64
C THR A 57 6.83 -3.43 -2.08
N TYR A 58 8.07 -3.89 -1.83
CA TYR A 58 9.18 -3.01 -1.43
C TYR A 58 9.52 -1.98 -2.51
N ALA A 59 9.56 -2.39 -3.79
CA ALA A 59 9.76 -1.46 -4.89
C ALA A 59 8.65 -0.40 -4.96
N ALA A 60 7.40 -0.77 -4.66
CA ALA A 60 6.30 0.18 -4.57
C ALA A 60 6.46 1.18 -3.41
N PHE A 61 7.01 0.77 -2.25
CA PHE A 61 7.35 1.69 -1.17
C PHE A 61 8.44 2.69 -1.58
N ASP A 62 9.46 2.23 -2.31
CA ASP A 62 10.51 3.11 -2.82
C ASP A 62 9.93 4.16 -3.78
N ALA A 63 9.10 3.74 -4.74
CA ALA A 63 8.41 4.65 -5.65
C ALA A 63 7.48 5.65 -4.92
N ALA A 64 6.73 5.19 -3.91
CA ALA A 64 5.86 6.05 -3.12
C ALA A 64 6.66 7.09 -2.31
N ALA A 65 7.82 6.70 -1.77
CA ALA A 65 8.71 7.59 -1.04
C ALA A 65 9.40 8.63 -1.94
N GLU A 66 9.66 8.31 -3.21
CA GLU A 66 10.15 9.29 -4.19
C GLU A 66 9.10 10.37 -4.51
N VAL A 67 7.83 9.97 -4.66
CA VAL A 67 6.73 10.89 -4.97
C VAL A 67 6.34 11.74 -3.76
N ASN A 68 6.30 11.15 -2.56
CA ASN A 68 5.92 11.85 -1.34
C ASN A 68 6.75 11.41 -0.12
N PRO A 69 7.96 11.96 0.05
CA PRO A 69 8.86 11.57 1.13
C PRO A 69 8.29 11.80 2.53
N VAL A 70 7.51 12.87 2.72
CA VAL A 70 6.96 13.26 4.02
C VAL A 70 5.95 12.23 4.53
N LYS A 71 5.15 11.67 3.62
CA LYS A 71 4.13 10.70 3.98
C LYS A 71 4.64 9.26 3.92
N ALA A 72 5.28 8.87 2.83
CA ALA A 72 5.67 7.47 2.59
C ALA A 72 7.03 7.10 3.21
N GLY A 73 7.88 8.08 3.53
CA GLY A 73 9.19 7.85 4.15
C GLY A 73 9.13 7.03 5.45
N PRO A 74 8.32 7.43 6.46
CA PRO A 74 8.22 6.70 7.72
C PRO A 74 7.74 5.24 7.55
N TYR A 75 6.75 5.01 6.68
CA TYR A 75 6.24 3.66 6.40
C TYR A 75 7.25 2.79 5.67
N ARG A 76 8.02 3.39 4.74
CA ARG A 76 9.14 2.70 4.08
C ARG A 76 10.21 2.27 5.07
N GLU A 77 10.63 3.17 5.97
CA GLU A 77 11.62 2.84 7.00
C GLU A 77 11.16 1.69 7.90
N GLN A 78 9.88 1.70 8.30
CA GLN A 78 9.28 0.59 9.05
C GLN A 78 9.27 -0.72 8.25
N ALA A 79 8.88 -0.68 6.97
CA ALA A 79 8.85 -1.86 6.10
C ALA A 79 10.26 -2.47 5.93
N TYR A 80 11.28 -1.64 5.75
CA TYR A 80 12.68 -2.09 5.63
C TYR A 80 13.26 -2.61 6.95
N LYS A 81 12.81 -2.09 8.09
CA LYS A 81 13.15 -2.66 9.41
C LYS A 81 12.62 -4.10 9.53
N ILE A 82 11.37 -4.34 9.15
CA ILE A 82 10.77 -5.68 9.15
C ILE A 82 11.54 -6.60 8.21
N LYS A 83 11.90 -6.12 7.01
CA LYS A 83 12.69 -6.87 6.04
C LYS A 83 13.98 -7.39 6.65
N GLN A 84 14.72 -6.53 7.35
CA GLN A 84 15.98 -6.91 8.01
C GLN A 84 15.77 -7.98 9.09
N GLU A 85 14.72 -7.85 9.91
CA GLU A 85 14.39 -8.84 10.93
C GLU A 85 13.98 -10.19 10.30
N ALA A 86 13.16 -10.16 9.25
CA ALA A 86 12.71 -11.34 8.51
C ALA A 86 13.87 -12.03 7.77
N ASP A 87 14.73 -11.27 7.07
CA ASP A 87 15.88 -11.80 6.33
C ASP A 87 16.89 -12.47 7.27
N LYS A 88 17.17 -11.85 8.42
CA LYS A 88 18.02 -12.44 9.46
C LYS A 88 17.47 -13.80 9.92
N LEU A 89 16.17 -13.86 10.17
CA LEU A 89 15.53 -15.07 10.68
C LEU A 89 15.43 -16.17 9.62
N VAL A 90 15.13 -15.81 8.37
CA VAL A 90 15.14 -16.74 7.23
C VAL A 90 16.54 -17.30 6.98
N ALA A 91 17.59 -16.49 7.14
CA ALA A 91 18.97 -16.94 7.07
C ALA A 91 19.32 -17.95 8.18
N SER A 92 18.94 -17.68 9.44
CA SER A 92 19.12 -18.62 10.55
C SER A 92 18.38 -19.95 10.31
N LEU A 93 17.14 -19.89 9.81
CA LEU A 93 16.38 -21.09 9.45
C LEU A 93 17.06 -21.86 8.30
N GLN A 94 17.63 -21.16 7.33
CA GLN A 94 18.31 -21.79 6.21
C GLN A 94 19.61 -22.47 6.64
N GLU A 95 20.36 -21.86 7.55
CA GLU A 95 21.53 -22.47 8.19
C GLU A 95 21.14 -23.77 8.93
N MET A 96 20.05 -23.73 9.70
CA MET A 96 19.56 -24.92 10.39
C MET A 96 19.21 -26.05 9.41
N LYS A 97 18.52 -25.73 8.31
CA LYS A 97 18.19 -26.71 7.26
C LYS A 97 19.44 -27.30 6.63
N TYR A 98 20.43 -26.47 6.30
CA TYR A 98 21.69 -26.91 5.74
C TYR A 98 22.44 -27.86 6.68
N ASN A 99 22.58 -27.48 7.94
CA ASN A 99 23.27 -28.27 8.96
C ASN A 99 22.56 -29.61 9.23
N LEU A 100 21.24 -29.64 9.17
CA LEU A 100 20.44 -30.87 9.28
C LEU A 100 20.76 -31.85 8.15
N VAL A 101 20.71 -31.38 6.90
CA VAL A 101 20.98 -32.22 5.73
C VAL A 101 22.44 -32.68 5.73
N LEU A 102 23.38 -31.79 6.07
CA LEU A 102 24.79 -32.14 6.19
C LEU A 102 25.02 -33.22 7.27
N LYS A 103 24.29 -33.17 8.38
CA LYS A 103 24.41 -34.18 9.44
C LYS A 103 23.81 -35.53 9.04
N ALA A 104 22.67 -35.52 8.36
CA ALA A 104 21.96 -36.73 7.94
C ALA A 104 22.68 -37.43 6.77
N ASP A 105 23.05 -36.68 5.74
CA ASP A 105 23.57 -37.23 4.47
C ASP A 105 25.09 -37.12 4.32
N LYS A 106 25.77 -36.32 5.16
CA LYS A 106 27.19 -35.93 5.05
C LYS A 106 27.54 -35.09 3.81
N LYS A 107 26.59 -34.90 2.91
CA LYS A 107 26.68 -34.06 1.72
C LYS A 107 25.35 -33.34 1.50
N VAL A 108 25.40 -32.15 0.92
CA VAL A 108 24.24 -31.31 0.65
C VAL A 108 24.17 -31.02 -0.84
N TYR A 109 22.97 -31.12 -1.41
CA TYR A 109 22.66 -30.68 -2.77
C TYR A 109 21.82 -29.41 -2.68
N LEU A 110 22.29 -28.34 -3.32
CA LEU A 110 21.61 -27.05 -3.38
C LEU A 110 21.10 -26.79 -4.80
N GLY A 111 19.91 -26.20 -4.92
CA GLY A 111 19.32 -25.80 -6.20
C GLY A 111 18.06 -26.56 -6.57
N SER A 112 17.63 -26.34 -7.81
CA SER A 112 16.41 -26.94 -8.34
C SER A 112 16.63 -28.40 -8.73
N GLU A 113 15.56 -29.20 -8.70
CA GLU A 113 15.61 -30.64 -9.00
C GLU A 113 16.24 -30.94 -10.38
N SER A 114 15.94 -30.12 -11.39
CA SER A 114 16.51 -30.21 -12.74
C SER A 114 18.00 -29.90 -12.82
N GLU A 115 18.56 -29.23 -11.82
CA GLU A 115 20.00 -28.93 -11.77
C GLU A 115 20.76 -30.05 -11.07
N ILE A 116 20.16 -30.71 -10.08
CA ILE A 116 20.86 -31.68 -9.23
C ILE A 116 20.70 -33.12 -9.69
N LYS A 117 19.74 -33.41 -10.58
CA LYS A 117 19.50 -34.75 -11.14
C LYS A 117 19.93 -34.85 -12.60
N ASP A 118 20.42 -36.01 -13.00
CA ASP A 118 20.67 -36.36 -14.39
C ASP A 118 19.38 -36.77 -15.14
N GLU A 119 19.50 -37.11 -16.42
CA GLU A 119 18.38 -37.56 -17.27
C GLU A 119 17.75 -38.88 -16.80
N GLU A 120 18.45 -39.64 -15.94
CA GLU A 120 17.99 -40.90 -15.35
C GLU A 120 17.31 -40.69 -13.98
N GLY A 121 17.39 -39.46 -13.44
CA GLY A 121 16.80 -39.07 -12.16
C GLY A 121 17.71 -39.26 -10.95
N ASP A 122 18.98 -39.61 -11.18
CA ASP A 122 20.00 -39.81 -10.16
C ASP A 122 20.75 -38.52 -9.83
N LEU A 123 21.25 -38.41 -8.60
CA LEU A 123 21.92 -37.21 -8.10
C LEU A 123 23.32 -37.07 -8.68
N ILE A 124 23.63 -35.91 -9.28
CA ILE A 124 24.93 -35.62 -9.89
C ILE A 124 25.98 -35.41 -8.80
N ASP A 125 26.91 -36.35 -8.61
CA ASP A 125 27.87 -36.33 -7.49
C ASP A 125 28.79 -35.09 -7.49
N GLY A 126 29.09 -34.53 -8.67
CA GLY A 126 29.87 -33.29 -8.82
C GLY A 126 29.19 -32.02 -8.30
N LYS A 127 27.89 -32.07 -7.97
CA LYS A 127 27.14 -30.95 -7.36
C LYS A 127 26.96 -31.10 -5.85
N SER A 128 27.56 -32.13 -5.25
CA SER A 128 27.51 -32.33 -3.81
C SER A 128 28.44 -31.34 -3.08
N ILE A 129 27.95 -30.76 -1.99
CA ILE A 129 28.69 -29.82 -1.15
C ILE A 129 28.91 -30.48 0.22
N VAL A 130 30.16 -30.52 0.66
CA VAL A 130 30.57 -31.09 1.96
C VAL A 130 31.09 -29.99 2.91
N LEU A 131 31.07 -28.74 2.46
CA LEU A 131 31.55 -27.58 3.20
C LEU A 131 30.63 -27.25 4.38
N THR A 132 31.17 -26.60 5.41
CA THR A 132 30.39 -26.02 6.50
C THR A 132 29.75 -24.69 6.09
N TRP A 133 28.66 -24.30 6.76
CA TRP A 133 27.87 -23.09 6.45
C TRP A 133 28.73 -21.82 6.29
N ASP A 134 29.74 -21.65 7.13
CA ASP A 134 30.62 -20.47 7.12
C ASP A 134 31.44 -20.33 5.83
N LEU A 135 31.71 -21.44 5.16
CA LEU A 135 32.54 -21.50 3.95
C LEU A 135 31.71 -21.43 2.65
N LEU A 136 30.38 -21.34 2.75
CA LEU A 136 29.50 -21.18 1.59
C LEU A 136 29.52 -19.74 1.07
N SER A 137 29.42 -19.61 -0.25
CA SER A 137 29.17 -18.32 -0.89
C SER A 137 27.77 -17.79 -0.56
N ASP A 138 27.59 -16.46 -0.63
CA ASP A 138 26.30 -15.82 -0.34
C ASP A 138 25.19 -16.31 -1.29
N GLN A 139 25.53 -16.61 -2.55
CA GLN A 139 24.58 -17.20 -3.49
C GLN A 139 24.14 -18.60 -3.03
N GLN A 140 25.06 -19.45 -2.58
CA GLN A 140 24.73 -20.80 -2.09
C GLN A 140 23.87 -20.75 -0.83
N LYS A 141 24.10 -19.79 0.07
CA LYS A 141 23.28 -19.62 1.29
C LYS A 141 21.82 -19.30 0.99
N LEU A 142 21.53 -18.71 -0.17
CA LEU A 142 20.18 -18.37 -0.62
C LEU A 142 19.50 -19.50 -1.42
N MET A 143 20.25 -20.53 -1.85
CA MET A 143 19.70 -21.63 -2.62
C MET A 143 18.88 -22.59 -1.76
N ASN A 144 17.86 -23.18 -2.37
CA ASN A 144 17.02 -24.16 -1.71
C ASN A 144 17.75 -25.50 -1.53
N ILE A 145 17.37 -26.25 -0.49
CA ILE A 145 17.81 -27.64 -0.32
C ILE A 145 17.14 -28.50 -1.39
N GLY A 146 17.95 -29.09 -2.27
CA GLY A 146 17.46 -29.84 -3.43
C GLY A 146 17.22 -31.32 -3.15
N ALA A 147 17.97 -31.94 -2.24
CA ALA A 147 17.81 -33.36 -1.91
C ALA A 147 18.07 -33.67 -0.44
N LEU A 148 17.38 -34.71 0.04
CA LEU A 148 17.62 -35.39 1.31
C LEU A 148 17.48 -36.90 1.09
N THR A 149 18.51 -37.66 1.39
CA THR A 149 18.65 -39.09 1.10
C THR A 149 18.24 -39.92 2.32
N ASN A 150 18.82 -39.62 3.48
CA ASN A 150 18.51 -40.25 4.77
C ASN A 150 17.31 -39.56 5.45
N LYS A 151 16.13 -39.68 4.82
CA LYS A 151 14.89 -39.01 5.24
C LYS A 151 14.37 -39.51 6.59
N ASP A 152 14.65 -40.77 6.92
CA ASP A 152 14.19 -41.50 8.10
C ASP A 152 15.06 -41.27 9.35
N ASP A 153 16.22 -40.62 9.23
CA ASP A 153 17.11 -40.37 10.39
C ASP A 153 16.40 -39.49 11.44
N ARG A 154 16.17 -40.06 12.63
CA ARG A 154 15.50 -39.41 13.77
C ARG A 154 16.47 -38.79 14.79
N HIS A 155 17.77 -39.05 14.63
CA HIS A 155 18.81 -38.59 15.54
C HIS A 155 19.38 -37.23 15.11
N ALA A 156 19.57 -36.99 13.81
CA ALA A 156 20.17 -35.75 13.30
C ALA A 156 19.47 -34.49 13.82
N SER A 157 18.13 -34.45 13.78
CA SER A 157 17.34 -33.31 14.26
C SER A 157 17.54 -33.05 15.76
N GLY A 158 17.39 -34.09 16.60
CA GLY A 158 17.55 -33.96 18.05
C GLY A 158 18.97 -33.57 18.43
N ASP A 159 19.97 -34.27 17.89
CA ASP A 159 21.38 -34.04 18.24
C ASP A 159 21.87 -32.64 17.87
N LEU A 160 21.34 -32.04 16.81
CA LEU A 160 21.66 -30.68 16.39
C LEU A 160 20.87 -29.63 17.18
N PHE A 161 19.54 -29.74 17.16
CA PHE A 161 18.67 -28.63 17.54
C PHE A 161 18.27 -28.64 19.01
N TYR A 162 18.12 -29.80 19.63
CA TYR A 162 17.64 -29.91 21.01
C TYR A 162 18.21 -31.12 21.76
N ASN A 163 19.02 -30.85 22.79
CA ASN A 163 19.51 -31.88 23.70
C ASN A 163 19.21 -31.51 25.15
N SER A 164 18.52 -32.39 25.87
CA SER A 164 18.17 -32.19 27.29
C SER A 164 19.37 -32.00 28.22
N LYS A 165 20.58 -32.39 27.79
CA LYS A 165 21.83 -32.22 28.55
C LYS A 165 22.58 -30.92 28.23
N ARG A 166 22.24 -30.23 27.13
CA ARG A 166 22.87 -28.96 26.75
C ARG A 166 22.10 -27.80 27.38
N LYS A 167 22.84 -26.82 27.92
CA LYS A 167 22.25 -25.59 28.48
C LYS A 167 21.73 -24.63 27.41
N ASN A 168 22.41 -24.56 26.26
CA ASN A 168 22.05 -23.70 25.13
C ASN A 168 21.73 -24.58 23.93
N ASN A 169 20.50 -24.49 23.44
CA ASN A 169 20.01 -25.24 22.29
C ASN A 169 19.66 -24.26 21.17
N ILE A 170 20.06 -24.60 19.93
CA ILE A 170 19.79 -23.79 18.74
C ILE A 170 18.27 -23.56 18.58
N ALA A 171 17.46 -24.58 18.89
CA ALA A 171 16.00 -24.45 18.85
C ALA A 171 15.43 -23.44 19.87
N THR A 172 16.09 -23.28 21.02
CA THR A 172 15.67 -22.28 22.04
C THR A 172 16.02 -20.88 21.59
N ASP A 173 17.21 -20.68 21.02
CA ASP A 173 17.61 -19.39 20.44
C ASP A 173 16.67 -19.00 19.28
N LEU A 174 16.35 -19.94 18.39
CA LEU A 174 15.37 -19.73 17.32
C LEU A 174 13.99 -19.32 17.86
N LYS A 175 13.51 -19.97 18.92
CA LYS A 175 12.22 -19.64 19.54
C LYS A 175 12.20 -18.21 20.09
N ILE A 176 13.31 -17.77 20.68
CA ILE A 176 13.47 -16.40 21.17
C ILE A 176 13.42 -15.41 20.01
N ASP A 177 14.19 -15.66 18.95
CA ASP A 177 14.22 -14.80 17.75
C ASP A 177 12.85 -14.71 17.07
N LEU A 178 12.16 -15.85 16.91
CA LEU A 178 10.80 -15.92 16.36
C LEU A 178 9.78 -15.16 17.22
N SER A 179 9.90 -15.26 18.55
CA SER A 179 9.02 -14.55 19.48
C SER A 179 9.28 -13.05 19.47
N SER A 180 10.55 -12.64 19.35
CA SER A 180 10.92 -11.23 19.20
C SER A 180 10.35 -10.64 17.91
N TYR A 181 10.52 -11.33 16.78
CA TYR A 181 9.97 -10.93 15.49
C TYR A 181 8.44 -10.78 15.57
N LYS A 182 7.74 -11.77 16.12
CA LYS A 182 6.29 -11.72 16.35
C LYS A 182 5.88 -10.48 17.16
N ASN A 183 6.58 -10.17 18.24
CA ASN A 183 6.28 -9.00 19.06
C ASN A 183 6.53 -7.68 18.31
N SER A 184 7.60 -7.59 17.50
CA SER A 184 7.81 -6.45 16.59
C SER A 184 6.62 -6.27 15.65
N LEU A 185 6.13 -7.36 15.04
CA LEU A 185 5.00 -7.27 14.11
C LEU A 185 3.71 -6.81 14.81
N ILE A 186 3.41 -7.33 16.00
CA ILE A 186 2.23 -6.94 16.78
C ILE A 186 2.30 -5.45 17.14
N SER A 187 3.48 -4.93 17.49
CA SER A 187 3.67 -3.51 17.77
C SER A 187 3.43 -2.62 16.55
N ILE A 188 3.63 -3.12 15.33
CA ILE A 188 3.45 -2.37 14.08
C ILE A 188 1.99 -2.48 13.61
N ALA A 189 1.34 -3.61 13.85
CA ALA A 189 -0.06 -3.88 13.52
C ALA A 189 -1.09 -3.12 14.39
N ASP A 190 -0.64 -2.18 15.24
CA ASP A 190 -1.47 -1.51 16.24
C ASP A 190 -2.75 -0.94 15.61
N GLY A 191 -3.90 -1.32 16.16
CA GLY A 191 -5.23 -0.98 15.65
C GLY A 191 -5.88 -1.96 14.67
N ASN A 192 -5.20 -3.02 14.20
CA ASN A 192 -5.78 -4.04 13.31
C ASN A 192 -5.93 -5.41 14.02
N GLU A 193 -7.06 -5.62 14.70
CA GLU A 193 -7.35 -6.84 15.47
C GLU A 193 -7.32 -8.12 14.61
N SER A 194 -7.80 -8.04 13.36
CA SER A 194 -7.83 -9.19 12.44
C SER A 194 -6.41 -9.66 12.09
N LEU A 195 -5.50 -8.71 11.86
CA LEU A 195 -4.13 -9.01 11.49
C LEU A 195 -3.34 -9.54 12.69
N ILE A 196 -3.57 -8.98 13.89
CA ILE A 196 -3.00 -9.50 15.14
C ILE A 196 -3.47 -10.94 15.40
N ALA A 197 -4.74 -11.26 15.16
CA ALA A 197 -5.25 -12.63 15.29
C ALA A 197 -4.57 -13.59 14.31
N SER A 198 -4.43 -13.20 13.04
CA SER A 198 -3.75 -14.01 12.01
C SER A 198 -2.28 -14.27 12.33
N ILE A 199 -1.55 -13.25 12.81
CA ILE A 199 -0.16 -13.39 13.25
C ILE A 199 -0.06 -14.34 14.44
N ASN A 200 -0.97 -14.23 15.42
CA ASN A 200 -0.97 -15.11 16.58
C ASN A 200 -1.25 -16.58 16.22
N GLU A 201 -2.12 -16.82 15.25
CA GLU A 201 -2.42 -18.17 14.75
C GLU A 201 -1.24 -18.75 13.95
N THR A 202 -0.65 -17.94 13.07
CA THR A 202 0.47 -18.37 12.20
C THR A 202 1.75 -18.59 13.00
N CYS A 203 2.09 -17.64 13.88
CA CYS A 203 3.29 -17.63 14.72
C CYS A 203 2.98 -18.11 16.15
N ASN A 204 2.43 -19.33 16.26
CA ASN A 204 2.22 -19.96 17.56
C ASN A 204 3.44 -20.81 17.99
N TYR A 205 4.18 -20.30 18.97
CA TYR A 205 5.39 -20.92 19.53
C TYR A 205 5.21 -21.38 20.99
N GLU A 206 3.96 -21.58 21.41
CA GLU A 206 3.67 -22.01 22.78
C GLU A 206 4.00 -23.48 23.03
N ASP A 207 4.30 -23.79 24.29
CA ASP A 207 4.56 -25.15 24.75
C ASP A 207 3.27 -26.00 24.66
N LYS A 208 3.39 -27.24 24.18
CA LYS A 208 2.23 -28.11 23.98
C LYS A 208 1.94 -28.97 25.19
N LYS A 209 0.67 -29.29 25.41
CA LYS A 209 0.22 -30.28 26.41
C LYS A 209 -0.10 -31.59 25.72
N ILE A 210 0.71 -32.63 25.95
CA ILE A 210 0.50 -33.96 25.40
C ILE A 210 0.28 -34.93 26.55
N LYS A 211 -0.86 -35.64 26.52
CA LYS A 211 -1.23 -36.64 27.55
C LYS A 211 -1.12 -36.09 28.98
N GLY A 212 -1.48 -34.82 29.20
CA GLY A 212 -1.45 -34.15 30.50
C GLY A 212 -0.08 -33.66 30.97
N LYS A 213 1.01 -33.93 30.23
CA LYS A 213 2.35 -33.41 30.51
C LYS A 213 2.65 -32.20 29.63
N LYS A 214 3.30 -31.19 30.22
CA LYS A 214 3.83 -30.03 29.48
C LYS A 214 5.09 -30.47 28.75
N GLN A 215 5.11 -30.33 27.43
CA GLN A 215 6.27 -30.58 26.59
C GLN A 215 6.73 -29.24 26.00
N LEU A 216 8.03 -28.97 26.10
CA LEU A 216 8.63 -27.77 25.53
C LEU A 216 8.45 -27.76 24.01
N TRP A 217 8.25 -26.58 23.42
CA TRP A 217 8.09 -26.42 21.97
C TRP A 217 9.27 -27.01 21.19
N GLU A 218 10.50 -26.78 21.67
CA GLU A 218 11.75 -27.24 21.07
C GLU A 218 11.82 -28.78 21.05
N GLU A 219 11.46 -29.39 22.18
CA GLU A 219 11.41 -30.84 22.33
C GLU A 219 10.32 -31.44 21.44
N TYR A 220 9.13 -30.85 21.43
CA TYR A 220 8.03 -31.36 20.63
C TYR A 220 8.34 -31.36 19.12
N ASN A 221 9.02 -30.33 18.64
CA ASN A 221 9.24 -30.13 17.20
C ASN A 221 10.49 -30.83 16.67
N PHE A 222 11.55 -30.95 17.49
CA PHE A 222 12.85 -31.40 17.00
C PHE A 222 13.39 -32.67 17.67
N TYR A 223 12.85 -33.09 18.83
CA TYR A 223 13.27 -34.32 19.49
C TYR A 223 12.63 -35.55 18.84
N ASP A 224 13.46 -36.55 18.51
CA ASP A 224 13.01 -37.82 17.90
C ASP A 224 12.17 -37.64 16.60
N MET A 225 12.42 -36.53 15.90
CA MET A 225 11.76 -36.14 14.65
C MET A 225 12.58 -36.64 13.45
N PRO A 226 11.99 -37.32 12.46
CA PRO A 226 12.69 -37.67 11.22
C PRO A 226 13.23 -36.43 10.52
N SER A 227 14.39 -36.54 9.88
CA SER A 227 15.08 -35.43 9.22
C SER A 227 14.22 -34.75 8.16
N VAL A 228 13.41 -35.50 7.40
CA VAL A 228 12.47 -34.90 6.44
C VAL A 228 11.38 -34.08 7.14
N GLY A 229 10.92 -34.51 8.31
CA GLY A 229 9.91 -33.81 9.11
C GLY A 229 10.45 -32.55 9.78
N ALA A 230 11.69 -32.58 10.24
CA ALA A 230 12.36 -31.39 10.75
C ALA A 230 12.64 -30.37 9.62
N LEU A 231 13.06 -30.86 8.44
CA LEU A 231 13.27 -30.02 7.25
C LEU A 231 11.97 -29.34 6.80
N THR A 232 10.86 -30.08 6.68
CA THR A 232 9.56 -29.52 6.30
C THR A 232 9.08 -28.47 7.29
N LEU A 233 9.27 -28.72 8.58
CA LEU A 233 8.89 -27.79 9.64
C LEU A 233 9.68 -26.49 9.56
N LEU A 234 10.99 -26.55 9.34
CA LEU A 234 11.83 -25.36 9.15
C LEU A 234 11.42 -24.58 7.89
N SER A 235 11.14 -25.26 6.77
CA SER A 235 10.61 -24.61 5.57
C SER A 235 9.24 -23.98 5.80
N LYS A 236 8.37 -24.62 6.60
CA LYS A 236 7.08 -24.05 7.00
C LYS A 236 7.28 -22.77 7.80
N MET A 237 8.21 -22.74 8.74
CA MET A 237 8.55 -21.52 9.50
C MET A 237 9.11 -20.41 8.59
N GLN A 238 9.94 -20.73 7.60
CA GLN A 238 10.41 -19.74 6.62
C GLN A 238 9.24 -19.15 5.83
N SER A 239 8.29 -19.99 5.41
CA SER A 239 7.09 -19.55 4.70
C SER A 239 6.21 -18.67 5.58
N ASP A 240 6.00 -19.03 6.84
CA ASP A 240 5.21 -18.25 7.80
C ASP A 240 5.81 -16.84 8.00
N VAL A 241 7.14 -16.75 8.09
CA VAL A 241 7.86 -15.47 8.24
C VAL A 241 7.67 -14.59 7.01
N ARG A 242 7.81 -15.14 5.80
CA ARG A 242 7.58 -14.40 4.56
C ARG A 242 6.12 -14.02 4.35
N ASN A 243 5.19 -14.85 4.80
CA ASN A 243 3.75 -14.55 4.73
C ASN A 243 3.37 -13.42 5.69
N THR A 244 3.81 -13.50 6.96
CA THR A 244 3.54 -12.43 7.94
C THR A 244 4.25 -11.12 7.61
N GLU A 245 5.44 -11.18 7.00
CA GLU A 245 6.08 -10.03 6.37
C GLU A 245 5.17 -9.41 5.31
N ALA A 246 4.64 -10.23 4.39
CA ALA A 246 3.73 -9.79 3.32
C ALA A 246 2.48 -9.09 3.87
N ASP A 247 1.85 -9.65 4.89
CA ASP A 247 0.63 -9.10 5.49
C ASP A 247 0.89 -7.71 6.09
N ILE A 248 1.99 -7.54 6.84
CA ILE A 248 2.32 -6.25 7.47
C ILE A 248 2.71 -5.21 6.42
N ILE A 249 3.55 -5.55 5.44
CA ILE A 249 3.94 -4.58 4.40
C ILE A 249 2.74 -4.18 3.54
N ASN A 250 1.77 -5.07 3.31
CA ASN A 250 0.52 -4.72 2.64
C ASN A 250 -0.31 -3.74 3.47
N MET A 251 -0.44 -3.98 4.78
CA MET A 251 -1.11 -3.04 5.69
C MET A 251 -0.44 -1.65 5.70
N LEU A 252 0.89 -1.61 5.77
CA LEU A 252 1.65 -0.36 5.72
C LEU A 252 1.42 0.39 4.40
N ARG A 253 1.30 -0.34 3.29
CA ARG A 253 1.00 0.23 1.97
C ARG A 253 -0.42 0.80 1.91
N GLU A 254 -1.40 0.07 2.42
CA GLU A 254 -2.80 0.55 2.50
C GLU A 254 -2.91 1.83 3.33
N ASN A 255 -2.12 1.96 4.40
CA ASN A 255 -2.07 3.17 5.21
C ASN A 255 -1.44 4.37 4.46
N ILE A 256 -0.49 4.14 3.55
CA ILE A 256 0.01 5.19 2.64
C ILE A 256 -1.11 5.65 1.70
N ASP A 257 -1.90 4.72 1.17
CA ASP A 257 -2.97 5.03 0.21
C ASP A 257 -4.21 5.66 0.89
N ALA A 258 -4.52 5.28 2.13
CA ALA A 258 -5.69 5.73 2.87
C ALA A 258 -5.75 7.26 2.97
N GLY A 259 -4.68 7.91 3.45
CA GLY A 259 -4.69 9.38 3.55
C GLY A 259 -4.44 10.13 2.23
N SER A 260 -4.61 9.50 1.07
CA SER A 260 -4.44 10.16 -0.24
C SER A 260 -5.81 10.57 -0.80
N LEU A 261 -5.90 11.78 -1.35
CA LEU A 261 -7.13 12.22 -2.00
C LEU A 261 -7.34 11.37 -3.25
N LYS A 262 -8.34 10.49 -3.22
CA LYS A 262 -8.69 9.65 -4.36
C LYS A 262 -9.50 10.49 -5.35
N PHE A 263 -8.95 10.70 -6.54
CA PHE A 263 -9.67 11.36 -7.63
C PHE A 263 -10.33 10.29 -8.50
N THR A 264 -11.65 10.35 -8.67
CA THR A 264 -12.38 9.34 -9.45
C THR A 264 -12.60 9.76 -10.91
N SER A 265 -12.57 11.05 -11.20
CA SER A 265 -12.77 11.59 -12.55
C SER A 265 -11.92 12.82 -12.80
N ALA A 266 -11.57 13.04 -14.07
CA ALA A 266 -10.87 14.22 -14.54
C ALA A 266 -11.69 14.90 -15.64
N GLU A 267 -11.90 16.21 -15.53
CA GLU A 267 -12.59 17.01 -16.52
C GLU A 267 -11.71 18.21 -16.92
N GLY A 268 -11.69 18.54 -18.21
CA GLY A 268 -11.08 19.78 -18.68
C GLY A 268 -11.96 20.97 -18.34
N ILE A 269 -11.40 21.97 -17.66
CA ILE A 269 -12.08 23.22 -17.33
C ILE A 269 -11.37 24.37 -18.03
N GLN A 270 -12.15 25.23 -18.69
CA GLN A 270 -11.70 26.49 -19.25
C GLN A 270 -12.25 27.67 -18.45
N ILE A 271 -11.37 28.58 -18.04
CA ILE A 271 -11.71 29.84 -17.40
C ILE A 271 -11.25 30.98 -18.32
N PRO A 272 -12.17 31.59 -19.09
CA PRO A 272 -11.85 32.77 -19.91
C PRO A 272 -11.62 33.99 -19.03
N ASN A 273 -10.68 34.87 -19.43
CA ASN A 273 -10.46 36.14 -18.72
C ASN A 273 -11.65 37.11 -18.89
N SER A 274 -12.30 37.07 -20.06
CA SER A 274 -13.54 37.80 -20.34
C SER A 274 -14.38 37.00 -21.34
N ASN A 275 -15.69 36.91 -21.06
CA ASN A 275 -16.67 36.34 -21.99
C ASN A 275 -17.12 37.33 -23.07
N PHE A 276 -16.68 38.60 -23.00
CA PHE A 276 -17.01 39.65 -23.95
C PHE A 276 -15.71 40.26 -24.51
N VAL A 277 -15.53 40.18 -25.82
CA VAL A 277 -14.38 40.74 -26.55
C VAL A 277 -14.87 41.45 -27.80
N LEU A 278 -14.24 42.57 -28.18
CA LEU A 278 -14.58 43.27 -29.41
C LEU A 278 -13.80 42.67 -30.60
N LYS A 279 -14.31 42.92 -31.81
CA LYS A 279 -13.63 42.51 -33.04
C LYS A 279 -12.28 43.22 -33.14
N GLY A 280 -11.20 42.45 -33.06
CA GLY A 280 -9.82 42.97 -33.05
C GLY A 280 -9.09 42.74 -31.72
N ASP A 281 -9.82 42.45 -30.63
CA ASP A 281 -9.23 42.14 -29.33
C ASP A 281 -8.73 40.69 -29.25
N SER A 282 -7.71 40.45 -28.43
CA SER A 282 -7.21 39.10 -28.16
C SER A 282 -8.05 38.39 -27.09
N PHE A 283 -8.72 37.29 -27.44
CA PHE A 283 -9.35 36.40 -26.48
C PHE A 283 -8.29 35.59 -25.72
N ARG A 284 -8.37 35.55 -24.39
CA ARG A 284 -7.45 34.80 -23.51
C ARG A 284 -8.24 33.94 -22.53
N ALA A 285 -7.86 32.68 -22.40
CA ALA A 285 -8.45 31.74 -21.46
C ALA A 285 -7.38 30.83 -20.85
N GLN A 286 -7.60 30.45 -19.59
CA GLN A 286 -6.82 29.42 -18.91
C GLN A 286 -7.52 28.08 -19.09
N ILE A 287 -6.77 27.05 -19.48
CA ILE A 287 -7.28 25.69 -19.67
C ILE A 287 -6.46 24.78 -18.75
N PHE A 288 -7.14 24.03 -17.88
CA PHE A 288 -6.50 23.08 -16.97
C PHE A 288 -7.38 21.84 -16.78
N ILE A 289 -6.76 20.74 -16.36
CA ILE A 289 -7.45 19.52 -15.97
C ILE A 289 -7.80 19.63 -14.49
N ALA A 290 -9.08 19.51 -14.16
CA ALA A 290 -9.55 19.43 -12.78
C ALA A 290 -9.89 17.97 -12.47
N ALA A 291 -9.19 17.42 -11.47
CA ALA A 291 -9.52 16.12 -10.90
C ALA A 291 -10.56 16.32 -9.79
N LYS A 292 -11.67 15.56 -9.83
CA LYS A 292 -12.75 15.62 -8.84
C LYS A 292 -13.11 14.23 -8.33
N ASP A 293 -13.60 14.19 -7.10
CA ASP A 293 -14.18 13.00 -6.48
C ASP A 293 -15.71 13.05 -6.64
N THR A 294 -16.28 12.07 -7.32
CA THR A 294 -17.73 11.92 -7.50
C THR A 294 -18.42 11.27 -6.31
N THR A 295 -17.65 10.64 -5.42
CA THR A 295 -18.18 9.92 -4.24
C THR A 295 -18.37 10.84 -3.05
N GLN A 296 -17.54 11.86 -2.92
CA GLN A 296 -17.66 12.87 -1.87
C GLN A 296 -18.45 14.10 -2.36
N ALA A 297 -19.41 14.53 -1.54
CA ALA A 297 -20.12 15.79 -1.72
C ALA A 297 -19.51 16.84 -0.77
N PRO A 298 -18.57 17.69 -1.22
CA PRO A 298 -18.07 18.80 -0.41
C PRO A 298 -19.21 19.79 -0.12
N ILE A 299 -19.08 20.51 1.00
CA ILE A 299 -20.00 21.59 1.34
C ILE A 299 -19.40 22.89 0.81
N ILE A 300 -20.16 23.61 -0.01
CA ILE A 300 -19.70 24.86 -0.61
C ILE A 300 -20.51 25.99 -0.01
N TYR A 301 -19.81 26.93 0.61
CA TYR A 301 -20.37 28.15 1.16
C TYR A 301 -19.99 29.32 0.24
N VAL A 302 -20.96 30.16 -0.13
CA VAL A 302 -20.75 31.39 -0.91
C VAL A 302 -21.05 32.58 -0.01
N GLY A 303 -20.07 33.46 0.18
CA GLY A 303 -20.13 34.56 1.14
C GLY A 303 -18.77 35.23 1.32
N GLU A 304 -18.73 36.29 2.13
CA GLU A 304 -17.46 36.89 2.57
C GLU A 304 -16.79 35.98 3.60
N PHE A 305 -15.47 35.85 3.50
CA PHE A 305 -14.68 35.00 4.39
C PHE A 305 -13.41 35.72 4.82
N ASP A 306 -12.95 35.44 6.02
CA ASP A 306 -11.70 35.97 6.57
C ASP A 306 -10.69 34.85 6.85
N SER A 307 -9.41 35.21 6.87
CA SER A 307 -8.32 34.30 7.20
C SER A 307 -7.92 34.46 8.66
N LEU A 308 -8.11 33.41 9.44
CA LEU A 308 -7.75 33.37 10.87
C LEU A 308 -6.25 33.12 11.10
N GLY A 309 -5.43 33.12 10.04
CA GLY A 309 -4.03 32.72 10.07
C GLY A 309 -3.82 31.20 10.09
N GLY A 310 -2.64 30.74 9.65
CA GLY A 310 -2.28 29.32 9.66
C GLY A 310 -3.01 28.44 8.63
N GLY A 311 -3.59 29.03 7.57
CA GLY A 311 -4.31 28.29 6.53
C GLY A 311 -5.74 27.87 6.89
N LYS A 312 -6.30 28.43 7.98
CA LYS A 312 -7.70 28.26 8.38
C LYS A 312 -8.53 29.45 7.90
N TYR A 313 -9.74 29.17 7.40
CA TYR A 313 -10.68 30.16 6.87
C TYR A 313 -12.05 29.95 7.49
N GLU A 314 -12.70 31.03 7.89
CA GLU A 314 -14.09 31.02 8.37
C GLU A 314 -14.91 32.06 7.62
N MET A 315 -16.21 31.78 7.48
CA MET A 315 -17.17 32.73 6.91
C MET A 315 -17.39 33.90 7.87
N VAL A 316 -17.55 35.10 7.33
CA VAL A 316 -17.81 36.32 8.09
C VAL A 316 -19.31 36.64 8.01
N GLY A 317 -19.97 36.68 9.17
CA GLY A 317 -21.40 36.98 9.28
C GLY A 317 -22.32 35.77 9.01
N ASP A 318 -23.63 35.99 9.14
CA ASP A 318 -24.67 34.96 8.96
C ASP A 318 -25.25 34.92 7.53
N ASP A 319 -24.84 35.85 6.65
CA ASP A 319 -25.37 36.01 5.28
C ASP A 319 -24.59 35.16 4.24
N TYR A 320 -24.44 33.86 4.49
CA TYR A 320 -23.82 32.93 3.52
C TYR A 320 -24.81 31.89 2.99
N GLU A 321 -24.67 31.56 1.70
CA GLU A 321 -25.54 30.58 1.04
C GLU A 321 -24.78 29.27 0.83
N THR A 322 -25.43 28.14 1.14
CA THR A 322 -24.90 26.82 0.84
C THR A 322 -25.30 26.40 -0.57
N VAL A 323 -24.32 26.06 -1.40
CA VAL A 323 -24.56 25.63 -2.79
C VAL A 323 -24.79 24.13 -2.85
N LYS A 324 -25.81 23.71 -3.59
CA LYS A 324 -26.05 22.29 -3.88
C LYS A 324 -24.96 21.75 -4.78
N VAL A 325 -24.31 20.67 -4.34
CA VAL A 325 -23.28 19.96 -5.10
C VAL A 325 -23.91 18.77 -5.82
N VAL A 326 -23.70 18.69 -7.12
CA VAL A 326 -24.12 17.58 -7.99
C VAL A 326 -22.87 17.06 -8.70
N ASN A 327 -22.55 15.77 -8.55
CA ASN A 327 -21.38 15.12 -9.16
C ASN A 327 -20.05 15.86 -8.90
N GLY A 328 -19.82 16.29 -7.65
CA GLY A 328 -18.63 17.04 -7.26
C GLY A 328 -18.59 18.51 -7.73
N LYS A 329 -19.67 19.02 -8.34
CA LYS A 329 -19.78 20.41 -8.82
C LYS A 329 -20.89 21.18 -8.11
N GLY A 330 -20.54 22.31 -7.50
CA GLY A 330 -21.52 23.28 -6.99
C GLY A 330 -22.15 24.08 -8.12
N ILE A 331 -23.48 24.17 -8.15
CA ILE A 331 -24.20 25.04 -9.10
C ILE A 331 -24.69 26.28 -8.36
N PHE A 332 -23.98 27.39 -8.52
CA PHE A 332 -24.35 28.68 -7.95
C PHE A 332 -25.06 29.55 -8.99
N ALA A 333 -26.17 30.19 -8.60
CA ALA A 333 -26.91 31.12 -9.44
C ALA A 333 -27.46 32.27 -8.60
N LYS A 334 -27.05 33.51 -8.92
CA LYS A 334 -27.56 34.73 -8.27
C LYS A 334 -27.98 35.73 -9.33
N ARG A 335 -29.13 36.39 -9.13
CA ARG A 335 -29.61 37.45 -10.02
C ARG A 335 -28.79 38.71 -9.78
N ALA A 336 -28.17 39.25 -10.83
CA ALA A 336 -27.50 40.53 -10.79
C ALA A 336 -28.52 41.69 -10.66
N LEU A 337 -28.31 42.59 -9.70
CA LEU A 337 -29.21 43.72 -9.42
C LEU A 337 -28.58 45.08 -9.75
N SER A 338 -27.27 45.23 -9.55
CA SER A 338 -26.53 46.48 -9.81
C SER A 338 -25.56 46.31 -10.97
N GLU A 339 -25.42 47.39 -11.75
CA GLU A 339 -24.43 47.50 -12.82
C GLU A 339 -23.01 47.65 -12.24
N GLY A 340 -22.00 47.23 -13.02
CA GLY A 340 -20.59 47.30 -12.65
C GLY A 340 -19.95 45.93 -12.35
N VAL A 341 -18.73 45.97 -11.84
CA VAL A 341 -17.95 44.77 -11.46
C VAL A 341 -18.48 44.23 -10.13
N GLN A 342 -18.98 43.00 -10.16
CA GLN A 342 -19.44 42.28 -8.98
C GLN A 342 -18.39 41.27 -8.57
N LYS A 343 -17.96 41.32 -7.31
CA LYS A 343 -17.05 40.34 -6.72
C LYS A 343 -17.86 39.28 -5.98
N TRP A 344 -17.38 38.05 -6.03
CA TRP A 344 -17.96 36.94 -5.29
C TRP A 344 -16.86 35.96 -4.88
N GLY A 345 -17.16 35.14 -3.88
CA GLY A 345 -16.21 34.16 -3.39
C GLY A 345 -16.85 33.29 -2.32
N GLY A 346 -16.02 32.44 -1.73
CA GLY A 346 -16.44 31.61 -0.63
C GLY A 346 -15.44 30.51 -0.32
N LEU A 347 -15.94 29.49 0.38
CA LEU A 347 -15.15 28.41 0.95
C LEU A 347 -15.73 27.07 0.53
N ILE A 348 -14.85 26.17 0.09
CA ILE A 348 -15.17 24.77 -0.18
C ILE A 348 -14.62 23.96 0.99
N ALA A 349 -15.52 23.39 1.79
CA ALA A 349 -15.18 22.50 2.88
C ALA A 349 -15.26 21.05 2.40
N MET A 350 -14.12 20.37 2.40
CA MET A 350 -14.01 18.96 2.03
C MET A 350 -13.54 18.16 3.25
N LYS A 351 -14.24 17.07 3.56
CA LYS A 351 -13.83 16.16 4.62
C LYS A 351 -12.64 15.34 4.12
N THR A 352 -11.52 15.42 4.81
CA THR A 352 -10.38 14.51 4.60
C THR A 352 -10.17 13.68 5.86
N ASP A 353 -9.47 12.56 5.76
CA ASP A 353 -9.23 11.67 6.91
C ASP A 353 -8.47 12.37 8.04
N ASN A 354 -7.72 13.43 7.70
CA ASN A 354 -6.97 14.26 8.65
C ASN A 354 -7.76 15.50 9.14
N GLY A 355 -9.07 15.52 8.93
CA GLY A 355 -9.99 16.63 9.27
C GLY A 355 -10.57 17.36 8.07
N THR A 356 -11.42 18.35 8.32
CA THR A 356 -12.02 19.18 7.25
C THR A 356 -10.99 20.15 6.69
N LYS A 357 -10.65 20.00 5.40
CA LYS A 357 -9.82 20.95 4.66
C LYS A 357 -10.70 21.98 3.97
N ILE A 358 -10.30 23.25 4.06
CA ILE A 358 -11.06 24.38 3.52
C ILE A 358 -10.25 25.03 2.40
N TYR A 359 -10.88 25.17 1.23
CA TYR A 359 -10.28 25.82 0.06
C TYR A 359 -11.04 27.11 -0.27
N PRO A 360 -10.37 28.27 -0.22
CA PRO A 360 -10.99 29.53 -0.63
C PRO A 360 -11.04 29.66 -2.15
N PHE A 361 -12.11 30.26 -2.66
CA PHE A 361 -12.20 30.69 -4.05
C PHE A 361 -12.75 32.12 -4.14
N ARG A 362 -12.34 32.83 -5.19
CA ARG A 362 -12.78 34.19 -5.50
C ARG A 362 -12.94 34.34 -7.01
N GLY A 363 -13.91 35.15 -7.40
CA GLY A 363 -14.16 35.50 -8.79
C GLY A 363 -14.81 36.87 -8.90
N GLU A 364 -14.86 37.39 -10.11
CA GLU A 364 -15.56 38.62 -10.44
C GLU A 364 -16.29 38.47 -11.76
N TYR A 365 -17.39 39.20 -11.92
CA TYR A 365 -18.16 39.27 -13.16
C TYR A 365 -18.67 40.69 -13.39
N LEU A 366 -18.69 41.11 -14.65
CA LEU A 366 -19.20 42.43 -15.04
C LEU A 366 -20.70 42.35 -15.36
N VAL A 367 -21.48 43.23 -14.76
CA VAL A 367 -22.91 43.40 -15.07
C VAL A 367 -23.08 44.69 -15.85
N ALA A 368 -23.61 44.58 -17.06
CA ALA A 368 -23.97 45.72 -17.90
C ALA A 368 -25.49 45.79 -18.08
N ALA A 369 -26.04 47.00 -18.14
CA ALA A 369 -27.41 47.20 -18.57
C ALA A 369 -27.60 46.72 -20.01
N LYS A 370 -28.79 46.16 -20.29
CA LYS A 370 -29.20 45.90 -21.67
C LYS A 370 -29.45 47.24 -22.36
N THR A 371 -28.63 47.59 -23.34
CA THR A 371 -28.82 48.80 -24.15
C THR A 371 -29.55 48.47 -25.45
N ALA A 372 -30.59 49.24 -25.77
CA ALA A 372 -31.22 49.22 -27.09
C ALA A 372 -31.00 50.59 -27.75
N VAL A 373 -30.48 50.61 -28.98
CA VAL A 373 -30.33 51.84 -29.75
C VAL A 373 -31.61 52.03 -30.55
N VAL A 374 -32.44 52.99 -30.13
CA VAL A 374 -33.61 53.43 -30.89
C VAL A 374 -33.25 54.77 -31.52
N SER A 375 -33.03 54.77 -32.83
CA SER A 375 -32.75 55.99 -33.59
C SER A 375 -33.78 56.13 -34.71
N PRO A 376 -34.56 57.22 -34.75
CA PRO A 376 -35.48 57.48 -35.86
C PRO A 376 -34.67 57.82 -37.11
N THR A 377 -34.90 57.12 -38.22
CA THR A 377 -34.09 57.27 -39.45
C THR A 377 -34.13 58.68 -40.05
N ASN A 378 -35.23 59.41 -39.86
CA ASN A 378 -35.41 60.77 -40.38
C ASN A 378 -34.98 61.88 -39.39
N MET A 379 -34.47 61.51 -38.20
CA MET A 379 -34.02 62.45 -37.17
C MET A 379 -32.49 62.48 -37.05
N ASN A 380 -31.78 61.98 -38.05
CA ASN A 380 -30.33 62.06 -38.19
C ASN A 380 -29.89 63.42 -38.76
N ILE A 381 -30.45 64.52 -38.25
CA ILE A 381 -30.23 65.89 -38.73
C ILE A 381 -29.53 66.68 -37.62
N LEU A 382 -28.50 67.43 -37.97
CA LEU A 382 -27.87 68.44 -37.11
C LEU A 382 -28.10 69.81 -37.75
N TYR A 383 -28.47 70.79 -36.93
CA TYR A 383 -28.71 72.15 -37.38
C TYR A 383 -27.43 72.98 -37.35
N LEU A 384 -27.26 73.84 -38.35
CA LEU A 384 -26.14 74.79 -38.43
C LEU A 384 -26.36 75.93 -37.41
N GLU A 385 -25.28 76.43 -36.81
CA GLU A 385 -25.26 77.60 -35.91
C GLU A 385 -26.07 77.49 -34.61
N VAL A 386 -26.55 76.30 -34.25
CA VAL A 386 -27.20 76.05 -32.96
C VAL A 386 -26.57 74.86 -32.25
N ASP A 387 -26.65 74.86 -30.92
CA ASP A 387 -26.17 73.76 -30.10
C ASP A 387 -27.06 72.53 -30.29
N ASN A 388 -26.47 71.44 -30.79
CA ASN A 388 -27.17 70.17 -30.99
C ASN A 388 -26.77 69.21 -29.85
N PRO A 389 -27.66 68.93 -28.88
CA PRO A 389 -27.31 68.05 -27.76
C PRO A 389 -27.17 66.60 -28.24
N LEU A 390 -26.02 65.99 -28.00
CA LEU A 390 -25.74 64.61 -28.37
C LEU A 390 -25.50 63.74 -27.14
N LYS A 391 -26.10 62.55 -27.12
CA LYS A 391 -25.82 61.54 -26.10
C LYS A 391 -25.12 60.36 -26.75
N ILE A 392 -23.87 60.13 -26.38
CA ILE A 392 -23.01 59.09 -26.94
C ILE A 392 -22.77 58.03 -25.87
N SER A 393 -23.12 56.78 -26.19
CA SER A 393 -22.85 55.62 -25.35
C SER A 393 -22.21 54.52 -26.18
N VAL A 394 -21.21 53.84 -25.59
CA VAL A 394 -20.56 52.68 -26.19
C VAL A 394 -20.76 51.50 -25.24
N PRO A 395 -21.39 50.40 -25.70
CA PRO A 395 -21.55 49.22 -24.86
C PRO A 395 -20.21 48.71 -24.34
N GLY A 396 -20.12 48.47 -23.03
CA GLY A 396 -18.91 47.95 -22.37
C GLY A 396 -17.94 49.01 -21.85
N TYR A 397 -18.16 50.31 -22.13
CA TYR A 397 -17.34 51.40 -21.61
C TYR A 397 -18.17 52.39 -20.80
N THR A 398 -17.59 52.92 -19.72
CA THR A 398 -18.21 54.00 -18.95
C THR A 398 -18.10 55.33 -19.71
N ALA A 399 -19.13 56.17 -19.59
CA ALA A 399 -19.23 57.45 -20.28
C ALA A 399 -18.00 58.36 -20.12
N GLY A 400 -17.32 58.26 -18.97
CA GLY A 400 -16.13 59.06 -18.65
C GLY A 400 -14.88 58.77 -19.51
N VAL A 401 -14.79 57.60 -20.13
CA VAL A 401 -13.63 57.15 -20.92
C VAL A 401 -13.81 57.42 -22.41
N ILE A 402 -15.03 57.73 -22.86
CA ILE A 402 -15.34 57.97 -24.26
C ILE A 402 -14.82 59.36 -24.67
N SER A 403 -14.33 59.47 -25.91
CA SER A 403 -14.00 60.73 -26.58
C SER A 403 -14.59 60.74 -27.98
N ALA A 404 -15.31 61.80 -28.34
CA ALA A 404 -15.92 61.97 -29.65
C ALA A 404 -15.23 63.08 -30.45
N VAL A 405 -15.11 62.88 -31.77
CA VAL A 405 -14.59 63.88 -32.71
C VAL A 405 -15.58 63.97 -33.87
N ILE A 406 -15.85 65.19 -34.34
CA ILE A 406 -16.66 65.45 -35.54
C ILE A 406 -15.78 66.03 -36.64
N ASN A 407 -16.06 65.69 -37.90
CA ASN A 407 -15.34 66.20 -39.06
C ASN A 407 -15.83 67.59 -39.50
N ASN A 408 -17.11 67.90 -39.30
CA ASN A 408 -17.74 69.16 -39.69
C ASN A 408 -18.38 69.83 -38.47
N GLY A 409 -17.75 70.89 -37.95
CA GLY A 409 -18.15 71.60 -36.74
C GLY A 409 -17.22 71.34 -35.54
N LYS A 410 -17.73 71.61 -34.33
CA LYS A 410 -17.01 71.39 -33.07
C LYS A 410 -17.92 70.65 -32.10
N VAL A 411 -17.41 69.60 -31.44
CA VAL A 411 -18.09 68.88 -30.37
C VAL A 411 -17.39 69.19 -29.05
N SER A 412 -18.14 69.47 -27.99
CA SER A 412 -17.60 69.82 -26.68
C SER A 412 -18.38 69.13 -25.57
N VAL A 413 -17.67 68.48 -24.65
CA VAL A 413 -18.29 67.74 -23.54
C VAL A 413 -19.09 68.67 -22.63
N VAL A 414 -20.38 68.38 -22.44
CA VAL A 414 -21.23 69.09 -21.47
C VAL A 414 -21.17 68.36 -20.12
N LYS A 415 -21.43 67.05 -20.10
CA LYS A 415 -21.32 66.19 -18.90
C LYS A 415 -20.71 64.84 -19.24
N LYS A 416 -19.41 64.69 -18.96
CA LYS A 416 -18.64 63.48 -19.27
C LYS A 416 -19.17 62.22 -18.58
N SER A 417 -19.71 62.34 -17.36
CA SER A 417 -20.24 61.20 -16.59
C SER A 417 -21.54 60.62 -17.16
N LEU A 418 -22.30 61.40 -17.95
CA LEU A 418 -23.56 60.98 -18.56
C LEU A 418 -23.45 60.74 -20.07
N GLY A 419 -22.27 61.00 -20.65
CA GLY A 419 -22.01 60.86 -22.09
C GLY A 419 -22.69 61.94 -22.92
N GLU A 420 -22.87 63.14 -22.35
CA GLU A 420 -23.52 64.28 -22.99
C GLU A 420 -22.46 65.21 -23.62
N TYR A 421 -22.63 65.46 -24.92
CA TYR A 421 -21.72 66.17 -25.82
C TYR A 421 -22.42 67.26 -26.62
#